data_AF-A0A212FCG6-F1
#
_entry.id   AF-A0A212FCG6-F1
#
_cell.length_a   1.000
_cell.length_b   1.000
_cell.length_c   1.000
_cell.angle_alpha   90.00
_cell.angle_beta   90.00
_cell.angle_gamma   90.00
#
_symmetry.space_group_name_H-M   'P 1'
#
loop_
_entity.id
_entity.type
_entity.pdbx_description
1 polymer ?
#
loop_
_entity_poly.entity_id
_entity_poly.type
_entity_poly.pdbx_seq_one_letter_code
_entity_poly.pdbx_strand_id
1 'polypeptide(L)'
;MDNTDHSEQNNFSPLTVQEVDVDFLPIVYEIIRSVERDFHDNSAKVRESQDCSLKVLELQRKFDVARSQIKRLPGIEYNKQDQLKQFEILSTQLRLKRELLQRYRNMCSFETSFK
;
A
#
# COMPACT_ATOMS: atom_id res chain seq x y z
N MET A 1 -29.18 14.53 26.19
CA MET A 1 -29.13 15.39 25.00
C MET A 1 -27.69 15.47 24.57
N ASP A 2 -27.52 15.34 23.25
CA ASP A 2 -26.31 15.49 22.45
C ASP A 2 -25.17 14.49 22.66
N ASN A 3 -25.03 13.60 21.66
CA ASN A 3 -23.73 13.07 21.28
C ASN A 3 -23.80 12.75 19.78
N THR A 4 -23.78 13.80 18.97
CA THR A 4 -23.61 13.69 17.51
C THR A 4 -22.14 13.98 17.22
N ASP A 5 -21.29 12.96 17.31
CA ASP A 5 -19.87 13.11 17.02
C ASP A 5 -19.42 12.10 15.96
N HIS A 6 -19.20 12.67 14.77
CA HIS A 6 -18.24 12.32 13.72
C HIS A 6 -18.11 10.85 13.28
N SER A 7 -18.68 10.57 12.11
CA SER A 7 -18.00 9.71 11.15
C SER A 7 -18.32 10.16 9.73
N GLU A 8 -17.70 11.28 9.33
CA GLU A 8 -17.38 11.48 7.92
C GLU A 8 -16.42 10.36 7.51
N GLN A 9 -16.99 9.22 7.09
CA GLN A 9 -16.26 8.13 6.46
C GLN A 9 -15.76 8.64 5.11
N ASN A 10 -14.55 9.20 5.16
CA ASN A 10 -13.81 9.61 3.98
C ASN A 10 -13.58 8.34 3.13
N ASN A 11 -14.29 8.28 2.01
CA ASN A 11 -14.48 7.09 1.17
C ASN A 11 -13.25 6.80 0.28
N PHE A 12 -12.04 6.99 0.81
CA PHE A 12 -10.80 6.67 0.11
C PHE A 12 -10.50 5.19 0.28
N SER A 13 -10.54 4.45 -0.83
CA SER A 13 -10.02 3.09 -0.87
C SER A 13 -8.58 3.09 -0.34
N PRO A 14 -8.24 2.21 0.61
CA PRO A 14 -6.90 2.17 1.18
C PRO A 14 -5.89 1.84 0.07
N LEU A 15 -4.75 2.53 0.09
CA LEU A 15 -3.63 2.25 -0.82
C LEU A 15 -3.26 0.77 -0.73
N THR A 16 -3.14 0.12 -1.88
CA THR A 16 -2.73 -1.26 -2.00
C THR A 16 -1.25 -1.37 -2.34
N VAL A 17 -0.66 -2.52 -2.06
CA VAL A 17 0.77 -2.78 -2.31
C VAL A 17 1.10 -2.63 -3.80
N GLN A 18 0.17 -3.01 -4.69
CA GLN A 18 0.34 -2.95 -6.14
C GLN A 18 0.41 -1.52 -6.69
N GLU A 19 -0.06 -0.52 -5.93
CA GLU A 19 -0.07 0.89 -6.33
C GLU A 19 1.20 1.65 -5.91
N VAL A 20 2.11 1.00 -5.17
CA VAL A 20 3.40 1.59 -4.79
C VAL A 20 4.39 1.41 -5.93
N ASP A 21 4.88 2.52 -6.50
CA ASP A 21 5.93 2.49 -7.52
C ASP A 21 7.28 2.18 -6.85
N VAL A 22 7.76 0.96 -7.06
CA VAL A 22 9.06 0.47 -6.58
C VAL A 22 10.02 0.13 -7.72
N ASP A 23 9.73 0.59 -8.94
CA ASP A 23 10.61 0.33 -10.08
C ASP A 23 11.76 1.34 -10.13
N PHE A 24 12.81 1.06 -9.36
CA PHE A 24 14.01 1.89 -9.24
C PHE A 24 15.17 1.38 -10.10
N LEU A 25 15.14 0.11 -10.52
CA LEU A 25 16.26 -0.51 -11.21
C LEU A 25 16.64 0.16 -12.54
N PRO A 26 15.69 0.61 -13.38
CA PRO A 26 16.02 1.29 -14.63
C PRO A 26 16.91 2.53 -14.39
N ILE A 27 16.53 3.38 -13.45
CA ILE A 27 17.27 4.62 -13.16
C ILE A 27 18.60 4.33 -12.45
N VAL A 28 18.66 3.34 -11.56
CA VAL A 28 19.92 2.88 -10.94
C VAL A 28 20.90 2.38 -12.00
N TYR A 29 20.41 1.56 -12.94
CA TYR A 29 21.22 1.06 -14.05
C TYR A 29 21.76 2.20 -14.93
N GLU A 30 20.92 3.19 -15.25
CA GLU A 30 21.35 4.35 -16.03
C GLU A 30 22.42 5.18 -15.33
N ILE A 31 22.31 5.37 -14.01
CA ILE A 31 23.34 6.05 -13.21
C ILE A 31 24.66 5.28 -13.28
N ILE A 32 24.64 3.98 -12.97
CA ILE A 32 25.84 3.12 -13.02
C ILE A 32 26.51 3.21 -14.40
N ARG A 33 25.72 3.04 -15.47
CA ARG A 33 26.22 3.13 -16.85
C ARG A 33 26.79 4.48 -17.23
N SER A 34 26.24 5.58 -16.69
CA SER A 34 26.75 6.92 -16.96
C SER A 34 28.09 7.18 -16.29
N VAL A 35 28.32 6.58 -15.11
CA VAL A 35 29.57 6.66 -14.35
C VAL A 35 30.66 5.77 -14.94
N GLU A 36 30.31 4.58 -15.40
CA GLU A 36 31.26 3.62 -16.01
C GLU A 36 31.66 3.98 -17.45
N ARG A 37 31.02 4.99 -18.07
CA ARG A 37 31.33 5.37 -19.44
C ARG A 37 32.65 6.13 -19.51
N ASP A 38 33.56 5.65 -20.35
CA ASP A 38 34.78 6.38 -20.70
C ASP A 38 34.45 7.50 -21.70
N PHE A 39 34.78 8.75 -21.33
CA PHE A 39 34.61 9.91 -22.19
C PHE A 39 35.96 10.35 -22.78
N HIS A 40 36.05 10.35 -24.11
CA HIS A 40 37.22 10.85 -24.84
C HIS A 40 37.23 12.38 -25.00
N ASP A 41 36.10 13.05 -24.76
CA ASP A 41 35.96 14.50 -24.81
C ASP A 41 35.46 15.08 -23.48
N ASN A 42 36.12 16.15 -23.01
CA ASN A 42 35.77 16.84 -21.77
C ASN A 42 34.39 17.50 -21.84
N SER A 43 33.96 18.01 -23.00
CA SER A 43 32.64 18.62 -23.12
C SER A 43 31.51 17.59 -22.97
N ALA A 44 31.70 16.41 -23.55
CA ALA A 44 30.81 15.26 -23.39
C ALA A 44 30.77 14.76 -21.93
N LYS A 45 31.92 14.71 -21.26
CA LYS A 45 32.03 14.31 -19.85
C LYS A 45 31.25 15.23 -18.92
N VAL A 46 31.36 16.55 -19.11
CA VAL A 46 30.64 17.54 -18.28
C VAL A 46 29.12 17.41 -18.47
N ARG A 47 28.67 17.24 -19.72
CA ARG A 47 27.25 17.05 -20.03
C ARG A 47 26.69 15.79 -19.37
N GLU A 48 27.34 14.64 -19.54
CA GLU A 48 26.84 13.41 -18.92
C GLU A 48 26.91 13.47 -17.39
N SER A 49 27.93 14.11 -16.81
CA SER A 49 27.97 14.32 -15.36
C SER A 49 26.76 15.12 -14.85
N GLN A 50 26.30 16.10 -15.62
CA GLN A 50 25.10 16.87 -15.29
C GLN A 50 23.83 16.01 -15.43
N ASP A 51 23.70 15.24 -16.51
CA ASP A 51 22.58 14.34 -16.73
C ASP A 51 22.50 13.23 -15.66
N CYS A 52 23.65 12.67 -15.28
CA CYS A 52 23.76 11.72 -14.17
C CYS A 52 23.28 12.35 -12.86
N SER A 53 23.66 13.60 -12.57
CA SER A 53 23.22 14.30 -11.37
C SER A 53 21.69 14.48 -11.34
N LEU A 54 21.08 14.77 -12.49
CA LEU A 54 19.61 14.85 -12.61
C LEU A 54 18.95 13.50 -12.33
N LYS A 55 19.50 12.39 -12.84
CA LYS A 55 18.99 11.03 -12.56
C LYS A 55 19.10 10.66 -11.08
N VAL A 56 20.19 11.06 -10.41
CA VAL A 56 20.34 10.85 -8.97
C VAL A 56 19.23 11.60 -8.19
N LEU A 57 18.94 12.84 -8.57
CA LEU A 57 17.85 13.62 -7.95
C LEU A 57 16.48 13.01 -8.23
N GLU A 58 16.24 12.52 -9.44
CA GLU A 58 15.01 11.82 -9.78
C GLU A 58 14.84 10.54 -8.95
N LEU A 59 15.90 9.74 -8.79
CA LEU A 59 15.89 8.54 -7.95
C LEU A 59 15.58 8.88 -6.49
N GLN A 60 16.21 9.93 -5.96
CA GLN A 60 15.91 10.42 -4.61
C GLN A 60 14.43 10.79 -4.46
N ARG A 61 13.88 11.54 -5.43
CA ARG A 61 12.45 11.91 -5.42
C ARG A 61 11.55 10.66 -5.46
N LYS A 62 11.89 9.68 -6.30
CA LYS A 62 11.18 8.40 -6.38
C LYS A 62 11.18 7.67 -5.04
N PHE A 63 12.32 7.60 -4.34
CA PHE A 63 12.39 7.02 -3.00
C PHE A 63 11.53 7.74 -1.96
N ASP A 64 11.51 9.08 -1.99
CA ASP A 64 10.72 9.85 -1.03
C ASP A 64 9.20 9.67 -1.24
N VAL A 65 8.77 9.59 -2.50
CA VAL A 65 7.38 9.25 -2.86
C VAL A 65 7.04 7.83 -2.41
N ALA A 66 7.86 6.83 -2.76
CA ALA A 66 7.63 5.45 -2.37
C ALA A 66 7.60 5.26 -0.85
N ARG A 67 8.51 5.92 -0.11
CA ARG A 67 8.50 5.91 1.36
C ARG A 67 7.22 6.51 1.93
N SER A 68 6.72 7.60 1.35
CA SER A 68 5.48 8.25 1.76
C SER A 68 4.26 7.38 1.45
N GLN A 69 4.26 6.66 0.33
CA GLN A 69 3.24 5.67 -0.02
C GLN A 69 3.27 4.47 0.94
N ILE A 70 4.44 3.90 1.21
CA ILE A 70 4.60 2.78 2.14
C ILE A 70 4.05 3.12 3.52
N LYS A 71 4.31 4.34 4.03
CA LYS A 71 3.78 4.81 5.33
C LYS A 71 2.25 4.89 5.40
N ARG A 72 1.57 4.90 4.26
CA ARG A 72 0.10 4.91 4.17
C ARG A 72 -0.49 3.53 3.98
N LEU A 73 0.33 2.49 3.77
CA LEU A 73 -0.15 1.12 3.64
C LEU A 73 -0.71 0.64 4.98
N PRO A 74 -1.92 0.04 5.00
CA PRO A 74 -2.50 -0.48 6.23
C PRO A 74 -1.71 -1.70 6.73
N GLY A 75 -1.57 -1.80 8.06
CA GLY A 75 -1.01 -2.97 8.72
C GLY A 75 0.51 -2.99 8.83
N ILE A 76 1.23 -2.01 8.27
CA ILE A 76 2.69 -1.87 8.39
C ILE A 76 3.16 -1.64 9.84
N GLU A 77 2.26 -1.23 10.71
CA GLU A 77 2.46 -1.02 12.15
C GLU A 77 2.58 -2.34 12.92
N TYR A 78 2.17 -3.46 12.32
CA TYR A 78 2.23 -4.78 12.93
C TYR A 78 3.40 -5.60 12.36
N ASN A 79 4.00 -6.40 13.22
CA ASN A 79 4.88 -7.46 12.73
C ASN A 79 4.06 -8.58 12.10
N LYS A 80 4.74 -9.45 11.35
CA LYS A 80 4.11 -10.58 10.64
C LYS A 80 3.25 -11.47 11.53
N GLN A 81 3.69 -11.77 12.76
CA GLN A 81 2.94 -12.66 13.65
C GLN A 81 1.65 -12.01 14.12
N ASP A 82 1.69 -10.72 14.46
CA ASP A 82 0.51 -9.97 14.86
C ASP A 82 -0.49 -9.81 13.69
N GLN A 83 0.00 -9.57 12.47
CA GLN A 83 -0.85 -9.52 11.28
C GLN A 83 -1.59 -10.84 11.06
N LEU A 84 -0.89 -11.98 11.16
CA LEU A 84 -1.50 -13.31 11.01
C LEU A 84 -2.52 -13.59 12.11
N LYS A 85 -2.20 -13.26 13.36
CA LYS A 85 -3.12 -13.41 14.49
C LYS A 85 -4.40 -12.59 14.30
N GLN A 86 -4.28 -11.32 13.87
CA GLN A 86 -5.45 -10.48 13.61
C GLN A 86 -6.31 -11.04 12.46
N PHE A 87 -5.65 -11.57 11.42
CA PHE A 87 -6.35 -12.24 10.33
C PHE A 87 -7.15 -13.47 10.80
N GLU A 88 -6.56 -14.33 11.65
CA GLU A 88 -7.25 -15.49 12.21
C GLU A 88 -8.45 -15.10 13.08
N ILE A 89 -8.29 -14.06 13.92
CA ILE A 89 -9.37 -13.50 14.74
C ILE A 89 -10.51 -13.02 13.83
N LEU A 90 -10.20 -12.24 12.79
CA LEU A 90 -11.19 -11.68 11.88
C LEU A 90 -11.92 -12.78 11.09
N SER A 91 -11.19 -13.79 10.62
CA SER A 91 -11.75 -14.96 9.95
C SER A 91 -12.72 -15.72 10.85
N THR A 92 -12.34 -15.95 12.11
CA THR A 92 -13.20 -16.58 13.11
C THR A 92 -14.45 -15.75 13.39
N GLN A 93 -14.30 -14.43 13.59
CA GLN A 93 -15.43 -13.53 13.79
C GLN A 93 -16.39 -13.55 12.61
N LEU A 94 -15.88 -13.52 11.39
CA LEU A 94 -16.69 -13.57 10.17
C LEU A 94 -17.48 -14.89 10.08
N ARG A 95 -16.83 -16.02 10.37
CA ARG A 95 -17.49 -17.34 10.41
C ARG A 95 -18.62 -17.36 11.42
N LEU A 96 -18.35 -16.96 12.66
CA LEU A 96 -19.36 -16.96 13.74
C LEU A 96 -20.52 -16.00 13.44
N LYS A 97 -20.24 -14.80 12.91
CA LYS A 97 -21.28 -13.84 12.49
C LYS A 97 -22.15 -14.43 11.38
N ARG A 98 -21.56 -15.11 10.38
CA ARG A 98 -22.31 -15.80 9.32
C ARG A 98 -23.19 -16.93 9.87
N GLU A 99 -22.66 -17.77 10.74
CA GLU A 99 -23.42 -18.84 11.40
C GLU A 99 -24.60 -18.27 12.20
N LEU A 100 -24.38 -17.18 12.93
CA LEU A 100 -25.43 -16.51 13.71
C LEU A 100 -26.54 -15.97 12.79
N LEU A 101 -26.18 -15.24 11.73
CA LEU A 101 -27.15 -14.74 10.74
C LEU A 101 -27.93 -15.88 10.09
N GLN A 102 -27.27 -16.99 9.78
CA GLN A 102 -27.92 -18.18 9.22
C GLN A 102 -28.93 -18.79 10.21
N ARG A 103 -28.58 -18.88 11.49
CA ARG A 103 -29.51 -19.34 12.54
C ARG A 103 -30.73 -18.44 12.65
N TYR A 104 -30.55 -17.12 12.68
CA TYR A 104 -31.67 -16.17 12.70
C TYR A 104 -32.57 -16.34 11.48
N ARG A 105 -31.99 -16.48 10.28
CA ARG A 105 -32.75 -16.75 9.05
C ARG A 105 -33.61 -18.02 9.17
N ASN A 106 -33.05 -19.10 9.72
CA ASN A 106 -33.74 -20.39 9.87
C ASN A 106 -34.80 -20.37 10.99
N MET A 107 -34.61 -19.57 12.04
CA MET A 107 -35.62 -19.41 13.10
C MET A 107 -36.77 -18.50 12.65
N CYS A 108 -36.48 -17.39 11.96
CA CYS A 108 -37.52 -16.52 11.42
C CYS A 108 -38.32 -17.15 10.26
N SER A 109 -37.80 -18.19 9.60
CA SER A 109 -38.59 -18.95 8.60
C SER A 109 -39.72 -19.80 9.20
N PHE A 110 -39.80 -19.95 10.54
CA PHE A 110 -40.86 -20.74 11.18
C PHE A 110 -42.11 -19.92 11.54
N GLU A 111 -42.00 -18.59 11.68
CA GLU A 111 -43.11 -17.70 12.09
C GLU A 111 -44.04 -17.28 10.93
N THR A 112 -43.75 -17.64 9.67
CA THR A 112 -44.59 -17.30 8.51
C THR A 112 -45.64 -18.36 8.16
N SER A 113 -45.81 -19.40 8.98
CA SER A 113 -46.87 -20.41 8.82
C SER A 113 -47.74 -20.50 10.08
N PHE A 114 -48.50 -19.44 10.35
CA PHE A 114 -49.77 -19.55 11.05
C PHE A 114 -50.86 -19.01 10.13
N LYS A 115 -51.55 -19.93 9.45
CA LYS A 115 -52.78 -19.68 8.70
C LYS A 115 -53.76 -20.79 9.00
#